data_AF-A0A926AJA4-F1
#
_entry.id   AF-A0A926AJA4-F1
#
_cell.length_a   1.000
_cell.length_b   1.000
_cell.length_c   1.000
_cell.angle_alpha   90.00
_cell.angle_beta   90.00
_cell.angle_gamma   90.00
#
_symmetry.space_group_name_H-M   'P 1'
#
loop_
_entity.id
_entity.type
_entity.pdbx_description
1 polymer ?
#
loop_
_entity_poly.entity_id
_entity_poly.type
_entity_poly.pdbx_seq_one_letter_code
_entity_poly.pdbx_strand_id
1 'polypeptide(L)'
;MMTKAGCGVLSPSVRCGSKTWKDRSRINTEGNGDDAARRRRLATELYRPEVARLILIGEAPPPTRFFFYGDSLFLQYLRRAFIGDSQGEGSVGLVPEVGMHGPDWFLTYFRALGGWRTDVCDAPKRATRGGADEVGDCLEGLLLRWRAQPRDPDAALVVSPKRLVALLPEAVRREVTASVPPPGQWNAHRQAFLREMSGILERHFGREPLRRVAASVDLDEAVLDFEIARACAEGADETEIRRLLRGHPREAALLRAWTAGEDSG
;
A
#
# COMPACT_ATOMS: atom_id res chain seq x y z
N MET A 1 -9.68 65.22 19.58
CA MET A 1 -9.19 64.93 18.22
C MET A 1 -9.05 63.43 18.06
N MET A 2 -9.86 62.86 17.16
CA MET A 2 -9.74 61.50 16.66
C MET A 2 -8.48 61.36 15.79
N THR A 3 -7.81 60.22 15.84
CA THR A 3 -7.65 59.36 14.66
C THR A 3 -7.10 58.00 15.07
N LYS A 4 -7.82 56.98 14.60
CA LYS A 4 -7.48 55.56 14.58
C LYS A 4 -6.53 55.32 13.40
N ALA A 5 -5.52 54.49 13.60
CA ALA A 5 -4.82 53.74 12.56
C ALA A 5 -4.50 52.37 13.19
N GLY A 6 -4.72 51.21 12.61
CA GLY A 6 -5.20 50.80 11.31
C GLY A 6 -4.85 49.32 11.27
N CYS A 7 -5.85 48.46 11.47
CA CYS A 7 -5.66 47.01 11.50
C CYS A 7 -5.37 46.54 10.06
N GLY A 8 -4.12 46.17 9.79
CA GLY A 8 -3.70 45.55 8.55
C GLY A 8 -4.31 44.15 8.42
N VAL A 9 -5.08 43.97 7.36
CA VAL A 9 -5.71 42.72 6.94
C VAL A 9 -4.62 41.72 6.57
N LEU A 10 -4.43 40.68 7.40
CA LEU A 10 -3.66 39.50 7.04
C LEU A 10 -4.60 38.38 6.60
N SER A 11 -4.17 37.73 5.53
CA SER A 11 -4.82 36.71 4.70
C SER A 11 -5.62 35.64 5.44
N PRO A 12 -6.65 35.07 4.80
CA PRO A 12 -7.38 33.94 5.36
C PRO A 12 -6.45 32.73 5.47
N SER A 13 -6.22 32.31 6.70
CA SER A 13 -5.71 30.99 7.04
C SER A 13 -6.53 29.93 6.29
N VAL A 14 -5.90 29.22 5.35
CA VAL A 14 -6.36 27.91 4.92
C VAL A 14 -6.25 27.00 6.13
N ARG A 15 -7.33 26.90 6.92
CA ARG A 15 -7.46 25.86 7.93
C ARG A 15 -7.55 24.56 7.17
N CYS A 16 -6.43 23.87 7.06
CA CYS A 16 -6.40 22.45 6.73
C CYS A 16 -7.13 21.74 7.88
N GLY A 17 -8.44 21.60 7.75
CA GLY A 17 -9.28 20.89 8.71
C GLY A 17 -8.83 19.44 8.71
N SER A 18 -8.01 19.08 9.69
CA SER A 18 -7.60 17.70 9.95
C SER A 18 -8.82 16.91 10.43
N LYS A 19 -9.70 16.51 9.50
CA LYS A 19 -10.67 15.45 9.75
C LYS A 19 -9.87 14.22 10.18
N THR A 20 -10.03 13.84 11.44
CA THR A 20 -9.31 12.70 12.02
C THR A 20 -9.61 11.44 11.20
N TRP A 21 -8.61 10.58 11.08
CA TRP A 21 -8.62 9.40 10.21
C TRP A 21 -9.79 8.43 10.49
N LYS A 22 -10.38 8.49 11.70
CA LYS A 22 -11.51 7.66 12.12
C LYS A 22 -12.84 8.02 11.43
N ASP A 23 -13.04 9.26 10.98
CA ASP A 23 -14.30 9.68 10.35
C ASP A 23 -14.38 9.35 8.84
N ARG A 24 -13.29 8.84 8.23
CA ARG A 24 -13.20 8.58 6.78
C ARG A 24 -13.52 7.15 6.36
N SER A 25 -14.01 6.30 7.26
CA SER A 25 -14.20 4.86 7.00
C SER A 25 -15.51 4.48 6.28
N ARG A 26 -16.34 5.45 5.86
CA ARG A 26 -17.51 5.17 5.01
C ARG A 26 -17.12 5.30 3.55
N ILE A 27 -16.56 4.21 3.02
CA ILE A 27 -16.40 4.04 1.57
C ILE A 27 -17.78 3.69 1.01
N ASN A 28 -18.38 4.62 0.25
CA ASN A 28 -19.58 4.34 -0.53
C ASN A 28 -19.22 3.32 -1.62
N THR A 29 -19.65 2.08 -1.43
CA THR A 29 -19.46 0.98 -2.39
C THR A 29 -20.63 0.88 -3.37
N GLU A 30 -21.50 1.89 -3.43
CA GLU A 30 -22.69 1.94 -4.30
C GLU A 30 -22.38 2.30 -5.78
N GLY A 31 -21.11 2.17 -6.22
CA GLY A 31 -20.73 2.31 -7.62
C GLY A 31 -20.93 1.00 -8.39
N ASN A 32 -21.05 1.10 -9.72
CA ASN A 32 -21.01 -0.06 -10.62
C ASN A 32 -19.75 -0.91 -10.32
N GLY A 33 -19.87 -2.23 -10.26
CA GLY A 33 -18.79 -3.13 -9.84
C GLY A 33 -17.50 -2.95 -10.65
N ASP A 34 -17.64 -2.59 -11.93
CA ASP A 34 -16.54 -2.34 -12.86
C ASP A 34 -15.72 -1.09 -12.49
N ASP A 35 -16.38 -0.03 -12.02
CA ASP A 35 -15.71 1.21 -11.60
C ASP A 35 -14.88 0.98 -10.34
N ALA A 36 -15.40 0.19 -9.40
CA ALA A 36 -14.67 -0.19 -8.19
C ALA A 36 -13.41 -1.01 -8.52
N ALA A 37 -13.51 -1.94 -9.48
CA ALA A 37 -12.37 -2.72 -9.96
C ALA A 37 -11.33 -1.83 -10.67
N ARG A 38 -11.78 -0.90 -11.50
CA ARG A 38 -10.92 0.07 -12.21
C ARG A 38 -10.11 0.95 -11.26
N ARG A 39 -10.73 1.47 -10.21
CA ARG A 39 -10.06 2.25 -9.13
C ARG A 39 -9.04 1.41 -8.38
N ARG A 40 -9.36 0.15 -8.06
CA ARG A 40 -8.42 -0.78 -7.42
C ARG A 40 -7.21 -1.07 -8.30
N ARG A 41 -7.42 -1.28 -9.61
CA ARG A 41 -6.33 -1.45 -10.58
C ARG A 41 -5.44 -0.22 -10.63
N LEU A 42 -6.03 0.98 -10.75
CA LEU A 42 -5.26 2.23 -10.79
C LEU A 42 -4.38 2.39 -9.55
N ALA A 43 -4.92 2.18 -8.35
CA ALA A 43 -4.09 2.33 -7.15
C ALA A 43 -3.05 1.21 -6.98
N THR A 44 -3.35 -0.01 -7.44
CA THR A 44 -2.36 -1.09 -7.48
C THR A 44 -1.19 -0.69 -8.39
N GLU A 45 -1.49 -0.08 -9.53
CA GLU A 45 -0.50 0.34 -10.50
C GLU A 45 0.27 1.61 -10.04
N LEU A 46 -0.40 2.48 -9.30
CA LEU A 46 0.20 3.64 -8.64
C LEU A 46 1.33 3.26 -7.68
N TYR A 47 1.16 2.18 -6.92
CA TYR A 47 2.17 1.69 -5.98
C TYR A 47 2.95 0.48 -6.49
N ARG A 48 2.82 0.12 -7.77
CA ARG A 48 3.61 -0.93 -8.39
C ARG A 48 5.04 -0.42 -8.64
N PRO A 49 6.08 -1.17 -8.22
CA PRO A 49 7.45 -0.81 -8.53
C PRO A 49 7.83 -1.25 -9.94
N GLU A 50 8.79 -0.58 -10.55
CA GLU A 50 9.36 -0.99 -11.84
C GLU A 50 10.05 -2.35 -11.75
N VAL A 51 10.85 -2.54 -10.68
CA VAL A 51 11.49 -3.81 -10.33
C VAL A 51 11.13 -4.15 -8.89
N ALA A 52 10.52 -5.30 -8.66
CA ALA A 52 10.13 -5.72 -7.33
C ALA A 52 11.31 -6.37 -6.60
N ARG A 53 11.59 -5.91 -5.38
CA ARG A 53 12.63 -6.39 -4.46
C ARG A 53 12.06 -6.92 -3.15
N LEU A 54 10.91 -6.40 -2.72
CA LEU A 54 10.16 -6.90 -1.57
C LEU A 54 8.74 -7.23 -2.02
N ILE A 55 8.40 -8.50 -2.10
CA ILE A 55 7.12 -8.94 -2.61
C ILE A 55 6.28 -9.49 -1.47
N LEU A 56 5.09 -8.94 -1.29
CA LEU A 56 4.15 -9.39 -0.26
C LEU A 56 2.94 -10.02 -0.96
N ILE A 57 2.71 -11.32 -0.78
CA ILE A 57 1.52 -12.01 -1.30
C ILE A 57 0.52 -12.23 -0.17
N GLY A 58 -0.76 -11.93 -0.40
CA GLY A 58 -1.84 -12.42 0.46
C GLY A 58 -3.02 -12.95 -0.33
N GLU A 59 -4.14 -13.17 0.35
CA GLU A 59 -5.26 -13.95 -0.19
C GLU A 59 -6.11 -13.15 -1.16
N ALA A 60 -6.71 -12.07 -0.65
CA ALA A 60 -7.61 -11.20 -1.40
C ALA A 60 -7.71 -9.84 -0.68
N PRO A 61 -8.06 -8.76 -1.40
CA PRO A 61 -8.34 -7.49 -0.75
C PRO A 61 -9.62 -7.60 0.10
N PRO A 62 -9.70 -6.85 1.22
CA PRO A 62 -10.92 -6.79 2.02
C PRO A 62 -12.06 -6.07 1.27
N PRO A 63 -13.34 -6.46 1.45
CA PRO A 63 -14.48 -5.84 0.75
C PRO A 63 -14.65 -4.36 1.07
N THR A 64 -14.48 -3.99 2.34
CA THR A 64 -14.78 -2.66 2.87
C THR A 64 -13.57 -1.76 3.00
N ARG A 65 -12.37 -2.25 2.66
CA ARG A 65 -11.13 -1.47 2.82
C ARG A 65 -10.31 -1.51 1.54
N PHE A 66 -9.58 -0.44 1.33
CA PHE A 66 -8.65 -0.32 0.24
C PHE A 66 -7.25 -0.44 0.85
N PHE A 67 -6.41 -1.34 0.34
CA PHE A 67 -5.12 -1.60 1.01
C PHE A 67 -4.26 -0.33 1.11
N PHE A 68 -4.25 0.44 0.01
CA PHE A 68 -3.52 1.69 -0.15
C PHE A 68 -4.25 2.92 0.42
N TYR A 69 -5.45 2.74 0.97
CA TYR A 69 -6.22 3.83 1.57
C TYR A 69 -7.13 3.34 2.71
N GLY A 70 -6.88 3.86 3.91
CA GLY A 70 -7.64 3.54 5.12
C GLY A 70 -6.91 2.58 6.06
N ASP A 71 -7.61 2.19 7.13
CA ASP A 71 -7.11 1.44 8.30
C ASP A 71 -6.81 -0.03 7.99
N SER A 72 -5.90 -0.25 7.03
CA SER A 72 -5.28 -1.53 6.77
C SER A 72 -4.33 -1.83 7.92
N LEU A 73 -4.77 -2.73 8.82
CA LEU A 73 -3.92 -3.23 9.90
C LEU A 73 -2.61 -3.78 9.33
N PHE A 74 -2.66 -4.46 8.18
CA PHE A 74 -1.44 -4.94 7.54
C PHE A 74 -0.47 -3.82 7.20
N LEU A 75 -0.94 -2.74 6.57
CA LEU A 75 -0.08 -1.61 6.22
C LEU A 75 0.52 -0.94 7.47
N GLN A 76 -0.27 -0.78 8.53
CA GLN A 76 0.20 -0.21 9.79
C GLN A 76 1.30 -1.05 10.44
N TYR A 77 1.10 -2.37 10.51
CA TYR A 77 2.09 -3.27 11.10
C TYR A 77 3.31 -3.43 10.21
N LEU A 78 3.15 -3.38 8.88
CA LEU A 78 4.27 -3.32 7.95
C LEU A 78 5.09 -2.06 8.19
N ARG A 79 4.46 -0.88 8.24
CA ARG A 79 5.12 0.39 8.56
C ARG A 79 5.85 0.32 9.90
N ARG A 80 5.21 -0.23 10.93
CA ARG A 80 5.84 -0.45 12.25
C ARG A 80 7.06 -1.37 12.18
N ALA A 81 7.08 -2.37 11.29
CA ALA A 81 8.23 -3.24 11.12
C ALA A 81 9.47 -2.49 10.57
N PHE A 82 9.27 -1.42 9.77
CA PHE A 82 10.35 -0.52 9.34
C PHE A 82 10.78 0.45 10.44
N ILE A 83 9.83 0.99 11.20
CA ILE A 83 10.12 1.91 12.32
C ILE A 83 10.85 1.18 13.44
N GLY A 84 10.59 -0.11 13.65
CA GLY A 84 11.00 -0.85 14.84
C GLY A 84 10.04 -0.61 16.01
N ASP A 85 9.88 -1.62 16.88
CA ASP A 85 9.07 -1.48 18.10
C ASP A 85 9.92 -0.78 19.17
N SER A 86 9.66 0.51 19.41
CA SER A 86 10.30 1.32 20.47
C SER A 86 9.88 0.91 21.90
N GLN A 87 9.30 -0.27 22.06
CA GLN A 87 8.83 -0.80 23.34
C GLN A 87 9.95 -1.45 24.17
N GLY A 88 11.17 -1.55 23.64
CA GLY A 88 12.36 -1.97 24.39
C GLY A 88 13.43 -0.89 24.33
N GLU A 89 13.93 -0.48 25.50
CA GLU A 89 15.04 0.48 25.62
C GLU A 89 16.22 0.02 24.75
N GLY A 90 16.60 0.84 23.76
CA GLY A 90 17.83 0.68 22.98
C GLY A 90 17.71 0.13 21.55
N SER A 91 16.53 -0.26 21.06
CA SER A 91 16.39 -0.66 19.64
C SER A 91 16.24 0.56 18.74
N VAL A 92 17.32 0.96 18.06
CA VAL A 92 17.26 1.91 16.94
C VAL A 92 16.46 1.25 15.81
N GLY A 93 15.35 1.88 15.42
CA GLY A 93 14.56 1.48 14.27
C GLY A 93 15.38 1.24 13.00
N LEU A 94 14.90 0.35 12.11
CA LEU A 94 15.57 0.13 10.82
C LEU A 94 15.63 1.46 10.04
N VAL A 95 14.49 2.15 10.00
CA VAL A 95 14.29 3.44 9.34
C VAL A 95 13.40 4.33 10.21
N PRO A 96 13.96 5.05 11.19
CA PRO A 96 13.19 5.95 12.07
C PRO A 96 12.42 7.04 11.31
N GLU A 97 12.92 7.44 10.13
CA GLU A 97 12.31 8.45 9.23
C GLU A 97 10.90 8.05 8.83
N VAL A 98 10.63 6.74 8.67
CA VAL A 98 9.28 6.22 8.40
C VAL A 98 8.29 6.63 9.52
N GLY A 99 8.77 6.77 10.75
CA GLY A 99 7.99 7.20 11.90
C GLY A 99 7.68 8.70 11.91
N MET A 100 8.51 9.50 11.23
CA MET A 100 8.37 10.97 11.13
C MET A 100 7.33 11.37 10.08
N HIS A 101 7.06 10.51 9.11
CA HIS A 101 6.10 10.77 8.02
C HIS A 101 4.82 9.93 8.15
N GLY A 102 3.75 10.35 7.46
CA GLY A 102 2.46 9.66 7.46
C GLY A 102 2.42 8.39 6.60
N PRO A 103 1.27 7.67 6.58
CA PRO A 103 1.07 6.49 5.74
C PRO A 103 1.18 6.76 4.23
N ASP A 104 0.85 7.98 3.81
CA ASP A 104 0.98 8.52 2.45
C ASP A 104 2.42 8.41 1.96
N TRP A 105 3.36 9.00 2.70
CA TRP A 105 4.79 8.90 2.43
C TRP A 105 5.30 7.47 2.47
N PHE A 106 4.82 6.66 3.41
CA PHE A 106 5.27 5.28 3.57
C PHE A 106 4.97 4.42 2.34
N LEU A 107 3.84 4.63 1.64
CA LEU A 107 3.53 3.86 0.44
C LEU A 107 4.45 4.20 -0.73
N THR A 108 4.80 5.47 -0.90
CA THR A 108 5.77 5.91 -1.90
C THR A 108 7.18 5.42 -1.56
N TYR A 109 7.57 5.47 -0.29
CA TYR A 109 8.79 4.81 0.21
C TYR A 109 8.80 3.31 -0.09
N PHE A 110 7.70 2.62 0.20
CA PHE A 110 7.57 1.19 -0.07
C PHE A 110 7.71 0.90 -1.57
N ARG A 111 7.10 1.69 -2.45
CA ARG A 111 7.29 1.59 -3.91
C ARG A 111 8.75 1.82 -4.30
N ALA A 112 9.38 2.90 -3.82
CA ALA A 112 10.77 3.25 -4.13
C ALA A 112 11.77 2.16 -3.69
N LEU A 113 11.46 1.42 -2.63
CA LEU A 113 12.23 0.26 -2.19
C LEU A 113 12.14 -0.94 -3.16
N GLY A 114 11.21 -0.91 -4.12
CA GLY A 114 10.83 -2.08 -4.90
C GLY A 114 9.78 -2.94 -4.18
N GLY A 115 9.04 -2.36 -3.24
CA GLY A 115 7.95 -3.01 -2.54
C GLY A 115 6.76 -3.23 -3.44
N TRP A 116 6.36 -4.49 -3.63
CA TRP A 116 5.20 -4.89 -4.39
C TRP A 116 4.24 -5.68 -3.51
N ARG A 117 3.01 -5.17 -3.33
CA ARG A 117 1.93 -5.91 -2.70
C ARG A 117 1.03 -6.48 -3.78
N THR A 118 0.79 -7.79 -3.74
CA THR A 118 -0.23 -8.45 -4.56
C THR A 118 -1.03 -9.42 -3.71
N ASP A 119 -2.21 -9.79 -4.19
CA ASP A 119 -3.06 -10.80 -3.60
C ASP A 119 -3.30 -11.90 -4.64
N VAL A 120 -3.67 -13.10 -4.19
CA VAL A 120 -4.02 -14.20 -5.10
C VAL A 120 -5.25 -13.82 -5.92
N CYS A 121 -6.29 -13.30 -5.26
CA CYS A 121 -7.47 -12.74 -5.92
C CYS A 121 -7.41 -11.22 -6.00
N ASP A 122 -7.79 -10.65 -7.16
CA ASP A 122 -7.97 -9.20 -7.30
C ASP A 122 -9.33 -8.73 -6.75
N ALA A 123 -10.34 -9.60 -6.88
CA ALA A 123 -11.68 -9.33 -6.38
C ALA A 123 -11.70 -9.42 -4.85
N PRO A 124 -12.41 -8.52 -4.16
CA PRO A 124 -12.51 -8.61 -2.72
C PRO A 124 -13.21 -9.89 -2.25
N LYS A 125 -12.60 -10.60 -1.29
CA LYS A 125 -13.20 -11.78 -0.64
C LYS A 125 -13.35 -11.52 0.86
N ARG A 126 -14.42 -12.04 1.47
CA ARG A 126 -14.59 -11.98 2.94
C ARG A 126 -13.60 -12.95 3.58
N ALA A 127 -13.00 -12.55 4.70
CA ALA A 127 -12.19 -13.48 5.48
C ALA A 127 -13.10 -14.57 6.08
N THR A 128 -13.04 -15.80 5.55
CA THR A 128 -13.74 -16.95 6.13
C THR A 128 -12.81 -17.71 7.08
N ARG A 129 -13.40 -18.51 7.98
CA ARG A 129 -12.62 -19.39 8.89
C ARG A 129 -11.88 -20.52 8.12
N GLY A 130 -12.32 -20.86 6.91
CA GLY A 130 -11.73 -21.90 6.04
C GLY A 130 -10.63 -21.36 5.11
N GLY A 131 -10.77 -20.11 4.64
CA GLY A 131 -9.71 -19.15 4.35
C GLY A 131 -8.63 -19.47 3.31
N ALA A 132 -8.58 -20.64 2.68
CA ALA A 132 -7.51 -20.99 1.73
C ALA A 132 -8.06 -21.65 0.46
N ASP A 133 -8.96 -22.63 0.58
CA ASP A 133 -9.56 -23.33 -0.57
C ASP A 133 -10.36 -22.38 -1.51
N GLU A 134 -10.71 -21.20 -1.03
CA GLU A 134 -11.50 -20.20 -1.75
C GLU A 134 -10.71 -19.35 -2.75
N VAL A 135 -9.37 -19.45 -2.84
CA VAL A 135 -8.56 -18.64 -3.79
C VAL A 135 -8.02 -19.42 -4.98
N GLY A 136 -8.32 -20.73 -5.07
CA GLY A 136 -7.81 -21.61 -6.12
C GLY A 136 -8.18 -21.17 -7.54
N ASP A 137 -9.38 -20.61 -7.69
CA ASP A 137 -9.92 -20.02 -8.92
C ASP A 137 -9.12 -18.81 -9.43
N CYS A 138 -8.40 -18.12 -8.54
CA CYS A 138 -7.63 -16.91 -8.86
C CYS A 138 -6.15 -17.19 -9.18
N LEU A 139 -5.66 -18.43 -9.04
CA LEU A 139 -4.23 -18.75 -9.15
C LEU A 139 -3.65 -18.45 -10.53
N GLU A 140 -4.43 -18.61 -11.60
CA GLU A 140 -3.98 -18.27 -12.96
C GLU A 140 -3.80 -16.75 -13.12
N GLY A 141 -4.72 -15.96 -12.56
CA GLY A 141 -4.58 -14.50 -12.53
C GLY A 141 -3.32 -14.06 -11.78
N LEU A 142 -3.03 -14.71 -10.64
CA LEU A 142 -1.77 -14.49 -9.92
C LEU A 142 -0.55 -14.83 -10.80
N LEU A 143 -0.53 -15.97 -11.51
CA LEU A 143 0.58 -16.36 -12.38
C LEU A 143 0.82 -15.36 -13.51
N LEU A 144 -0.23 -14.82 -14.10
CA LEU A 144 -0.12 -13.80 -15.13
C LEU A 144 0.53 -12.53 -14.59
N ARG A 145 0.06 -12.03 -13.43
CA ARG A 145 0.68 -10.88 -12.74
C ARG A 145 2.12 -11.17 -12.33
N TRP A 146 2.37 -12.38 -11.82
CA TRP A 146 3.70 -12.84 -11.44
C TRP A 146 4.64 -12.76 -12.63
N ARG A 147 4.30 -13.34 -13.77
CA ARG A 147 5.15 -13.32 -14.98
C ARG A 147 5.35 -11.90 -15.52
N ALA A 148 4.35 -11.03 -15.40
CA ALA A 148 4.40 -9.67 -15.91
C ALA A 148 5.20 -8.68 -15.04
N GLN A 149 5.47 -8.99 -13.77
CA GLN A 149 6.24 -8.12 -12.89
C GLN A 149 7.74 -8.38 -13.01
N PRO A 150 8.57 -7.41 -13.45
CA PRO A 150 10.02 -7.51 -13.32
C PRO A 150 10.41 -7.64 -11.83
N ARG A 151 11.29 -8.60 -11.54
CA ARG A 151 11.76 -8.90 -10.18
C ARG A 151 13.28 -8.89 -10.17
N ASP A 152 13.81 -8.39 -9.06
CA ASP A 152 15.22 -8.56 -8.72
C ASP A 152 15.49 -10.05 -8.42
N PRO A 153 16.58 -10.66 -8.91
CA PRO A 153 16.89 -12.06 -8.62
C PRO A 153 16.96 -12.40 -7.13
N ASP A 154 17.34 -11.42 -6.30
CA ASP A 154 17.46 -11.56 -4.85
C ASP A 154 16.23 -10.99 -4.10
N ALA A 155 15.10 -10.83 -4.79
CA ALA A 155 13.89 -10.30 -4.19
C ALA A 155 13.39 -11.18 -3.02
N ALA A 156 13.03 -10.52 -1.91
CA ALA A 156 12.42 -11.18 -0.77
C ALA A 156 10.91 -11.39 -1.03
N LEU A 157 10.49 -12.64 -1.20
CA LEU A 157 9.08 -13.01 -1.31
C LEU A 157 8.52 -13.45 0.06
N VAL A 158 7.61 -12.65 0.58
CA VAL A 158 6.92 -12.90 1.85
C VAL A 158 5.45 -13.20 1.62
N VAL A 159 5.00 -14.34 2.13
CA VAL A 159 3.59 -14.78 2.01
C VAL A 159 2.87 -14.64 3.35
N SER A 160 1.70 -14.01 3.34
CA SER A 160 0.85 -13.84 4.52
C SER A 160 -0.63 -14.01 4.16
N PRO A 161 -1.35 -14.99 4.74
CA PRO A 161 -0.95 -15.84 5.87
C PRO A 161 -0.11 -17.06 5.46
N LYS A 162 0.61 -17.66 6.42
CA LYS A 162 1.50 -18.83 6.21
C LYS A 162 0.87 -20.00 5.44
N ARG A 163 -0.41 -20.30 5.69
CA ARG A 163 -1.15 -21.39 5.01
C ARG A 163 -1.21 -21.23 3.49
N LEU A 164 -1.15 -19.99 2.98
CA LEU A 164 -1.29 -19.69 1.57
C LEU A 164 -0.16 -20.28 0.73
N VAL A 165 1.04 -20.48 1.31
CA VAL A 165 2.20 -21.05 0.63
C VAL A 165 1.88 -22.40 -0.02
N ALA A 166 1.10 -23.24 0.64
CA ALA A 166 0.75 -24.57 0.13
C ALA A 166 -0.10 -24.52 -1.15
N LEU A 167 -0.85 -23.44 -1.34
CA LEU A 167 -1.74 -23.23 -2.48
C LEU A 167 -1.10 -22.45 -3.63
N LEU A 168 0.05 -21.82 -3.39
CA LEU A 168 0.71 -21.05 -4.42
C LEU A 168 1.16 -21.96 -5.57
N PRO A 169 1.08 -21.48 -6.82
CA PRO A 169 1.61 -22.22 -7.96
C PRO A 169 3.08 -22.56 -7.72
N GLU A 170 3.53 -23.72 -8.20
CA GLU A 170 4.89 -24.21 -7.92
C GLU A 170 5.99 -23.21 -8.30
N ALA A 171 5.80 -22.49 -9.41
CA ALA A 171 6.72 -21.44 -9.86
C ALA A 171 6.88 -20.32 -8.81
N VAL A 172 5.81 -19.90 -8.16
CA VAL A 172 5.83 -18.87 -7.11
C VAL A 172 6.31 -19.47 -5.80
N ARG A 173 5.84 -20.67 -5.45
CA ARG A 173 6.13 -21.34 -4.19
C ARG A 173 7.63 -21.58 -3.98
N ARG A 174 8.37 -21.92 -5.03
CA ARG A 174 9.84 -22.10 -4.98
C ARG A 174 10.60 -20.81 -4.72
N GLU A 175 10.03 -19.65 -5.08
CA GLU A 175 10.64 -18.34 -4.84
C GLU A 175 10.35 -17.83 -3.41
N VAL A 176 9.52 -18.51 -2.60
CA VAL A 176 9.11 -18.03 -1.28
C VAL A 176 10.29 -18.01 -0.31
N THR A 177 10.68 -16.79 0.07
CA THR A 177 11.73 -16.53 1.06
C THR A 177 11.24 -16.70 2.49
N ALA A 178 10.01 -16.25 2.76
CA ALA A 178 9.45 -16.31 4.10
C ALA A 178 7.92 -16.38 4.06
N SER A 179 7.35 -16.85 5.16
CA SER A 179 5.93 -16.73 5.42
C SER A 179 5.73 -16.15 6.81
N VAL A 180 4.73 -15.28 6.97
CA VAL A 180 4.47 -14.59 8.24
C VAL A 180 3.00 -14.75 8.63
N PRO A 181 2.66 -14.75 9.95
CA PRO A 181 1.26 -14.70 10.36
C PRO A 181 0.67 -13.36 9.94
N PRO A 182 -0.62 -13.29 9.58
CA PRO A 182 -1.25 -12.00 9.33
C PRO A 182 -1.25 -11.19 10.64
N PRO A 183 -1.06 -9.86 10.57
CA PRO A 183 -1.21 -9.00 11.74
C PRO A 183 -2.70 -8.94 12.13
N GLY A 184 -3.13 -9.96 12.88
CA GLY A 184 -4.50 -10.17 13.29
C GLY A 184 -4.88 -9.40 14.55
N GLN A 185 -6.04 -9.75 15.11
CA GLN A 185 -6.57 -9.11 16.33
C GLN A 185 -5.77 -9.47 17.61
N TRP A 186 -4.96 -10.53 17.58
CA TRP A 186 -4.30 -11.06 18.77
C TRP A 186 -2.88 -10.50 18.90
N ASN A 187 -2.51 -10.03 20.09
CA ASN A 187 -1.21 -9.39 20.30
C ASN A 187 -0.02 -10.28 19.94
N ALA A 188 -0.11 -11.59 20.22
CA ALA A 188 0.90 -12.56 19.87
C ALA A 188 1.18 -12.62 18.36
N HIS A 189 0.14 -12.59 17.51
CA HIS A 189 0.30 -12.58 16.05
C HIS A 189 0.94 -11.28 15.56
N ARG A 190 0.57 -10.14 16.15
CA ARG A 190 1.13 -8.84 15.79
C ARG A 190 2.62 -8.77 16.12
N GLN A 191 2.98 -9.22 17.31
CA GLN A 191 4.37 -9.27 17.74
C GLN A 191 5.19 -10.30 16.94
N ALA A 192 4.61 -11.44 16.57
CA ALA A 192 5.25 -12.39 15.66
C ALA A 192 5.47 -11.79 14.26
N PHE A 193 4.46 -11.14 13.68
CA PHE A 193 4.58 -10.44 12.40
C PHE A 193 5.69 -9.38 12.45
N LEU A 194 5.70 -8.53 13.48
CA LEU A 194 6.71 -7.47 13.62
C LEU A 194 8.12 -8.05 13.69
N ARG A 195 8.36 -9.04 14.56
CA ARG A 195 9.68 -9.67 14.68
C ARG A 195 10.12 -10.34 13.39
N GLU A 196 9.25 -11.13 12.76
CA GLU A 196 9.58 -11.85 11.53
C GLU A 196 9.84 -10.85 10.37
N MET A 197 8.96 -9.86 10.19
CA MET A 197 9.09 -8.88 9.12
C MET A 197 10.31 -7.96 9.29
N SER A 198 10.54 -7.41 10.49
CA SER A 198 11.75 -6.60 10.75
C SER A 198 13.02 -7.42 10.54
N GLY A 199 13.03 -8.71 10.93
CA GLY A 199 14.15 -9.60 10.68
C GLY A 199 14.38 -9.86 9.19
N ILE A 200 13.32 -10.00 8.39
CA ILE A 200 13.42 -10.14 6.93
C ILE A 200 14.01 -8.87 6.31
N LEU A 201 13.50 -7.70 6.70
CA LEU A 201 13.95 -6.40 6.22
C LEU A 201 15.44 -6.16 6.51
N GLU A 202 15.87 -6.39 7.75
CA GLU A 202 17.27 -6.25 8.15
C GLU A 202 18.18 -7.22 7.36
N ARG A 203 17.79 -8.50 7.22
CA ARG A 203 18.63 -9.50 6.53
C ARG A 203 18.74 -9.29 5.02
N HIS A 204 17.66 -8.87 4.37
CA HIS A 204 17.63 -8.76 2.89
C HIS A 204 18.08 -7.39 2.39
N PHE A 205 17.75 -6.33 3.12
CA PHE A 205 18.04 -4.97 2.67
C PHE A 205 19.13 -4.30 3.50
N GLY A 206 19.25 -4.62 4.78
CA GLY A 206 20.11 -3.90 5.72
C GLY A 206 19.63 -2.48 6.01
N ARG A 207 20.04 -1.91 7.15
CA ARG A 207 19.59 -0.58 7.57
C ARG A 207 19.96 0.53 6.61
N GLU A 208 21.21 0.52 6.14
CA GLU A 208 21.75 1.63 5.37
C GLU A 208 21.09 1.76 3.98
N PRO A 209 20.93 0.68 3.19
CA PRO A 209 20.14 0.76 1.95
C PRO A 209 18.69 1.21 2.19
N LEU A 210 18.04 0.71 3.24
CA LEU A 210 16.68 1.12 3.59
C LEU A 210 16.58 2.63 3.89
N ARG A 211 17.57 3.21 4.58
CA ARG A 211 17.65 4.65 4.86
C ARG A 211 17.96 5.49 3.64
N ARG A 212 18.84 5.01 2.74
CA ARG A 212 19.11 5.70 1.47
C ARG A 212 17.86 5.83 0.61
N VAL A 213 17.04 4.78 0.54
CA VAL A 213 15.75 4.85 -0.15
C VAL A 213 14.81 5.83 0.54
N ALA A 214 14.79 5.89 1.87
CA ALA A 214 13.96 6.85 2.61
C ALA A 214 14.36 8.29 2.27
N ALA A 215 15.65 8.59 2.21
CA ALA A 215 16.15 9.91 1.85
C ALA A 215 15.87 10.31 0.39
N SER A 216 15.58 9.36 -0.51
CA SER A 216 15.28 9.62 -1.92
C SER A 216 13.80 9.82 -2.21
N VAL A 217 12.90 9.67 -1.23
CA VAL A 217 11.47 9.84 -1.46
C VAL A 217 11.14 11.31 -1.63
N ASP A 218 10.60 11.67 -2.79
CA ASP A 218 10.04 12.99 -3.04
C ASP A 218 8.71 13.14 -2.29
N LEU A 219 8.61 14.18 -1.45
CA LEU A 219 7.44 14.48 -0.65
C LEU A 219 6.24 14.90 -1.51
N ASP A 220 6.47 15.65 -2.58
CA ASP A 220 5.41 16.15 -3.45
C ASP A 220 4.81 14.99 -4.27
N GLU A 221 5.67 14.07 -4.74
CA GLU A 221 5.23 12.83 -5.38
C GLU A 221 4.41 11.96 -4.41
N ALA A 222 4.87 11.82 -3.16
CA ALA A 222 4.16 11.03 -2.16
C ALA A 222 2.76 11.60 -1.82
N VAL A 223 2.65 12.92 -1.72
CA VAL A 223 1.37 13.59 -1.53
C VAL A 223 0.46 13.33 -2.73
N LEU A 224 0.94 13.51 -3.95
CA LEU A 224 0.15 13.32 -5.17
C LEU A 224 -0.31 11.86 -5.33
N ASP A 225 0.58 10.88 -5.12
CA ASP A 225 0.26 9.45 -5.09
C ASP A 225 -0.90 9.20 -4.10
N PHE A 226 -0.80 9.75 -2.89
CA PHE A 226 -1.85 9.57 -1.88
C PHE A 226 -3.18 10.24 -2.26
N GLU A 227 -3.15 11.41 -2.89
CA GLU A 227 -4.37 12.08 -3.35
C GLU A 227 -5.10 11.26 -4.43
N ILE A 228 -4.36 10.65 -5.36
CA ILE A 228 -4.92 9.74 -6.38
C ILE A 228 -5.53 8.51 -5.71
N ALA A 229 -4.81 7.88 -4.76
CA ALA A 229 -5.29 6.71 -4.04
C ALA A 229 -6.55 7.01 -3.20
N ARG A 230 -6.60 8.20 -2.57
CA ARG A 230 -7.78 8.72 -1.88
C ARG A 230 -8.95 8.88 -2.84
N ALA A 231 -8.75 9.57 -3.96
CA ALA A 231 -9.80 9.81 -4.95
C ALA A 231 -10.37 8.48 -5.49
N CYS A 232 -9.51 7.49 -5.71
CA CYS A 232 -9.92 6.13 -6.05
C CYS A 232 -10.83 5.52 -4.97
N ALA A 233 -10.44 5.60 -3.71
CA ALA A 233 -11.20 5.03 -2.59
C ALA A 233 -12.50 5.79 -2.29
N GLU A 234 -12.56 7.09 -2.57
CA GLU A 234 -13.72 7.95 -2.30
C GLU A 234 -14.75 8.00 -3.44
N GLY A 235 -14.51 7.32 -4.56
CA GLY A 235 -15.50 7.29 -5.63
C GLY A 235 -15.37 8.44 -6.64
N ALA A 236 -14.24 9.15 -6.72
CA ALA A 236 -13.99 10.20 -7.72
C ALA A 236 -14.26 9.75 -9.18
N ASP A 237 -14.96 10.57 -9.96
CA ASP A 237 -15.27 10.25 -11.36
C ASP A 237 -14.04 10.31 -12.29
N GLU A 238 -14.24 9.98 -13.56
CA GLU A 238 -13.18 10.00 -14.57
C GLU A 238 -12.54 11.39 -14.76
N THR A 239 -13.33 12.46 -14.66
CA THR A 239 -12.83 13.82 -14.84
C THR A 239 -11.83 14.16 -13.73
N GLU A 240 -12.19 13.83 -12.49
CA GLU A 240 -11.34 14.07 -11.34
C GLU A 240 -10.08 13.19 -11.37
N ILE A 241 -10.20 11.91 -11.73
CA ILE A 241 -9.03 11.03 -11.88
C ILE A 241 -8.08 11.55 -12.97
N ARG A 242 -8.58 11.90 -14.16
CA ARG A 242 -7.74 12.46 -15.24
C ARG A 242 -7.09 13.79 -14.83
N ARG A 243 -7.78 14.62 -14.05
CA ARG A 243 -7.22 15.87 -13.52
C ARG A 243 -6.04 15.59 -12.59
N LEU A 244 -6.17 14.63 -11.67
CA LEU A 244 -5.12 14.25 -10.73
C LEU A 244 -3.93 13.57 -11.41
N LEU A 245 -4.17 12.80 -12.47
CA LEU A 245 -3.09 12.14 -13.21
C LEU A 245 -2.27 13.09 -14.09
N ARG A 246 -2.83 14.26 -14.44
CA ARG A 246 -2.16 15.22 -15.32
C ARG A 246 -0.92 15.80 -14.65
N GLY A 247 0.23 15.66 -15.30
CA GLY A 247 1.52 16.11 -14.77
C GLY A 247 2.15 15.15 -13.76
N HIS A 248 1.51 14.00 -13.48
CA HIS A 248 2.14 12.95 -12.69
C HIS A 248 3.34 12.37 -13.48
N PRO A 249 4.50 12.11 -12.85
CA PRO A 249 5.67 11.55 -13.56
C PRO A 249 5.37 10.23 -14.32
N ARG A 250 4.40 9.47 -13.81
CA ARG A 250 3.88 8.21 -14.37
C ARG A 250 2.54 8.34 -15.11
N GLU A 251 2.12 9.55 -15.52
CA GLU A 251 0.81 9.83 -16.12
C GLU A 251 0.39 8.81 -17.19
N ALA A 252 1.24 8.58 -18.20
CA ALA A 252 0.92 7.68 -19.30
C ALA A 252 0.68 6.22 -18.86
N ALA A 253 1.45 5.73 -17.88
CA ALA A 253 1.27 4.38 -17.35
C ALA A 253 -0.02 4.25 -16.54
N LEU A 254 -0.32 5.26 -15.71
CA LEU A 254 -1.51 5.31 -14.88
C LEU A 254 -2.79 5.48 -15.71
N LEU A 255 -2.76 6.28 -16.78
CA LEU A 255 -3.86 6.40 -17.73
C LEU A 255 -4.15 5.10 -18.48
N ARG A 256 -3.11 4.33 -18.87
CA ARG A 256 -3.30 2.99 -19.44
C ARG A 256 -3.96 2.04 -18.44
N ALA A 257 -3.51 2.04 -17.19
CA ALA A 257 -4.11 1.23 -16.13
C ALA A 257 -5.57 1.59 -15.86
N TRP A 258 -5.90 2.89 -15.96
CA TRP A 258 -7.25 3.41 -15.80
C TRP A 258 -8.17 3.02 -16.97
N THR A 259 -7.67 2.98 -18.20
CA THR A 259 -8.46 2.72 -19.42
C THR A 259 -8.58 1.24 -19.79
N ALA A 260 -7.61 0.40 -19.44
CA ALA A 260 -7.59 -1.02 -19.77
C ALA A 260 -8.79 -1.85 -19.24
N GLY A 261 -9.65 -1.26 -18.40
CA GLY A 261 -10.90 -1.88 -17.97
C GLY A 261 -12.04 -1.81 -18.99
N GLU A 262 -11.90 -1.03 -20.06
CA GLU A 262 -12.99 -0.78 -21.03
C GLU A 262 -13.03 -1.85 -22.14
N ASP A 263 -11.92 -2.56 -22.41
CA ASP A 263 -11.79 -3.49 -23.54
C ASP A 263 -12.01 -4.97 -23.19
N SER A 264 -12.34 -5.30 -21.93
CA SER A 264 -12.50 -6.70 -21.48
C SER A 264 -13.97 -7.11 -21.23
N GLY A 265 -14.92 -6.26 -21.63
CA GLY A 265 -16.36 -6.49 -21.52
C GLY A 265 -16.99 -7.10 -22.76
#